data_AF-A0A0D3FEA3-F1
#
_entry.id   AF-A0A0D3FEA3-F1
#
_cell.length_a   1.000
_cell.length_b   1.000
_cell.length_c   1.000
_cell.angle_alpha   90.00
_cell.angle_beta   90.00
_cell.angle_gamma   90.00
#
_symmetry.space_group_name_H-M   'P 1'
#
loop_
_entity.id
_entity.type
_entity.pdbx_description
1 polymer ?
#
loop_
_entity_poly.entity_id
_entity_poly.type
_entity_poly.pdbx_seq_one_letter_code
_entity_poly.pdbx_strand_id
1 'polypeptide(L)'
;MADAKGDEVLAEAQMPLGRWPILSYGVGHMLNDITSACWFTYLLLFLQENGLAPRDAAIVMLSGQVADGLMTILAGEMIDRFGHFKLWHIGGSILVGISFSSVFGGCLLCTVLGTDSYLVRTIGYSFFAAVFNIGWAATQVSHMSMVNCMTLNSTSRVALASCRNAFTMVANLGLYAIALVVFALVSAKACSDIVLQYRWIAYVSIFVGCCFLVVFYAGTKEPTLQSGSDCKKSARISWGYWFKKALYYQVALLYMLARLITNVSQVDIVPTQNRKYS
;
A
#
# COMPACT_ATOMS: atom_id res chain seq x y z
N MET A 1 -34.52 -18.69 25.47
CA MET A 1 -33.45 -19.56 24.94
C MET A 1 -32.69 -18.95 23.76
N ALA A 2 -33.29 -18.10 22.91
CA ALA A 2 -32.56 -17.38 21.86
C ALA A 2 -31.67 -16.22 22.40
N ASP A 3 -32.11 -15.53 23.46
CA ASP A 3 -31.36 -14.42 24.08
C ASP A 3 -30.03 -14.85 24.73
N ALA A 4 -30.06 -15.90 25.56
CA ALA A 4 -28.86 -16.37 26.27
C ALA A 4 -27.72 -16.80 25.33
N LYS A 5 -28.08 -17.36 24.16
CA LYS A 5 -27.10 -17.76 23.14
C LYS A 5 -26.55 -16.56 22.36
N GLY A 6 -27.30 -15.46 22.28
CA GLY A 6 -26.84 -14.20 21.70
C GLY A 6 -25.88 -13.46 22.63
N ASP A 7 -26.19 -13.43 23.93
CA ASP A 7 -25.36 -12.80 24.96
C ASP A 7 -24.03 -13.56 25.19
N GLU A 8 -24.04 -14.90 25.16
CA GLU A 8 -22.80 -15.69 25.23
C GLU A 8 -21.89 -15.47 24.01
N VAL A 9 -22.47 -15.38 22.81
CA VAL A 9 -21.71 -15.10 21.57
C VAL A 9 -21.15 -13.67 21.57
N LEU A 10 -21.89 -12.70 22.12
CA LEU A 10 -21.41 -11.32 22.32
C LEU A 10 -20.28 -11.24 23.36
N ALA A 11 -20.37 -12.00 24.44
CA ALA A 11 -19.33 -12.09 25.46
C ALA A 11 -18.06 -12.75 24.93
N GLU A 12 -18.16 -13.82 24.13
CA GLU A 12 -17.03 -14.47 23.48
C GLU A 12 -16.38 -13.56 22.42
N ALA A 13 -17.18 -12.79 21.66
CA ALA A 13 -16.69 -11.82 20.67
C ALA A 13 -16.02 -10.57 21.28
N GLN A 14 -16.22 -10.32 22.58
CA GLN A 14 -15.55 -9.25 23.33
C GLN A 14 -14.25 -9.71 24.01
N MET A 15 -13.92 -11.01 23.99
CA MET A 15 -12.66 -11.49 24.54
C MET A 15 -11.46 -10.89 23.80
N PRO A 16 -10.35 -10.60 24.51
CA PRO A 16 -9.17 -10.06 23.89
C PRO A 16 -8.56 -11.08 22.92
N LEU A 17 -8.12 -10.59 21.74
CA LEU A 17 -7.46 -11.44 20.76
C LEU A 17 -6.13 -11.97 21.30
N GLY A 18 -5.82 -13.23 20.95
CA GLY A 18 -4.49 -13.79 21.18
C GLY A 18 -3.38 -13.05 20.43
N ARG A 19 -2.13 -13.25 20.85
CA ARG A 19 -0.96 -12.58 20.24
C ARG A 19 -0.76 -12.95 18.77
N TRP A 20 -1.03 -14.20 18.40
CA TRP A 20 -0.83 -14.72 17.03
C TRP A 20 -1.69 -14.00 15.99
N PRO A 21 -3.03 -13.90 16.14
CA PRO A 21 -3.88 -13.12 15.23
C PRO A 21 -3.45 -11.66 15.08
N ILE A 22 -2.98 -11.03 16.17
CA ILE A 22 -2.51 -9.64 16.16
C ILE A 22 -1.26 -9.49 15.29
N LEU A 23 -0.27 -10.36 15.48
CA LEU A 23 0.96 -10.37 14.69
C LEU A 23 0.68 -10.70 13.23
N SER A 24 -0.11 -11.73 12.96
CA SER A 24 -0.48 -12.13 11.61
C SER A 24 -1.20 -11.03 10.85
N TYR A 25 -2.11 -10.30 11.50
CA TYR A 25 -2.77 -9.14 10.90
C TYR A 25 -1.78 -8.00 10.65
N GLY A 26 -0.90 -7.69 11.60
CA GLY A 26 0.07 -6.60 11.52
C GLY A 26 1.02 -6.71 10.32
N VAL A 27 1.45 -7.92 9.97
CA VAL A 27 2.34 -8.16 8.82
C VAL A 27 1.65 -8.08 7.46
N GLY A 28 0.32 -8.10 7.42
CA GLY A 28 -0.46 -8.15 6.17
C GLY A 28 -0.23 -6.96 5.24
N HIS A 29 0.12 -5.80 5.79
CA HIS A 29 0.35 -4.59 5.00
C HIS A 29 1.81 -4.37 4.59
N MET A 30 2.72 -5.28 4.97
CA MET A 30 4.16 -5.12 4.79
C MET A 30 4.57 -4.92 3.31
N LEU A 31 4.00 -5.68 2.38
CA LEU A 31 4.31 -5.51 0.94
C LEU A 31 3.95 -4.10 0.46
N ASN A 32 2.76 -3.62 0.83
CA ASN A 32 2.29 -2.28 0.47
C ASN A 32 3.17 -1.18 1.08
N ASP A 33 3.58 -1.34 2.34
CA ASP A 33 4.41 -0.36 3.03
C ASP A 33 5.82 -0.29 2.43
N ILE A 34 6.49 -1.43 2.21
CA ILE A 34 7.84 -1.47 1.60
C ILE A 34 7.82 -0.89 0.18
N THR A 35 6.84 -1.28 -0.64
CA THR A 35 6.74 -0.78 -2.02
C THR A 35 6.39 0.71 -2.06
N SER A 36 5.56 1.21 -1.15
CA SER A 36 5.29 2.65 -1.03
C SER A 36 6.52 3.45 -0.58
N ALA A 37 7.30 2.92 0.36
CA ALA A 37 8.54 3.54 0.78
C ALA A 37 9.50 3.67 -0.41
N CYS A 38 9.63 2.61 -1.21
CA CYS A 38 10.48 2.59 -2.40
C CYS A 38 9.93 3.50 -3.51
N TRP A 39 8.61 3.58 -3.64
CA TRP A 39 7.93 4.49 -4.55
C TRP A 39 8.28 5.95 -4.25
N PHE A 40 8.12 6.40 -3.00
CA PHE A 40 8.39 7.79 -2.65
C PHE A 40 9.88 8.15 -2.63
N THR A 41 10.76 7.20 -2.31
CA THR A 41 12.20 7.46 -2.19
C THR A 41 12.96 7.31 -3.52
N TYR A 42 12.67 6.28 -4.31
CA TYR A 42 13.52 5.90 -5.44
C TYR A 42 12.86 6.03 -6.82
N LEU A 43 11.54 6.12 -6.93
CA LEU A 43 10.87 6.14 -8.23
C LEU A 43 11.32 7.31 -9.11
N LEU A 44 11.31 8.54 -8.56
CA LEU A 44 11.64 9.74 -9.35
C LEU A 44 13.09 9.70 -9.84
N LEU A 45 14.01 9.27 -8.98
CA LEU A 45 15.43 9.08 -9.34
C LEU A 45 15.56 8.03 -10.45
N PHE A 46 14.89 6.89 -10.28
CA PHE A 46 14.89 5.82 -11.28
C PHE A 46 14.36 6.32 -12.63
N LEU A 47 13.25 7.05 -12.67
CA LEU A 47 12.68 7.58 -13.91
C LEU A 47 13.60 8.60 -14.59
N GLN A 48 14.26 9.46 -13.81
CA GLN A 48 15.21 10.46 -14.32
C GLN A 48 16.49 9.81 -14.87
N GLU A 49 17.05 8.82 -14.19
CA GLU A 49 18.21 8.05 -14.66
C GLU A 49 17.89 7.24 -15.92
N ASN A 50 16.63 6.81 -16.08
CA ASN A 50 16.14 6.21 -17.34
C ASN A 50 15.87 7.26 -18.44
N GLY A 51 16.22 8.53 -18.20
CA GLY A 51 16.21 9.62 -19.18
C GLY A 51 14.90 10.40 -19.28
N LEU A 52 13.93 10.23 -18.37
CA LEU A 52 12.74 11.09 -18.35
C LEU A 52 13.11 12.47 -17.82
N ALA A 53 12.56 13.51 -18.46
CA ALA A 53 12.63 14.86 -17.90
C ALA A 53 11.92 14.89 -16.53
N PRO A 54 12.38 15.72 -15.57
CA PRO A 54 11.76 15.83 -14.25
C PRO A 54 10.25 16.10 -14.29
N ARG A 55 9.80 16.89 -15.27
CA ARG A 55 8.38 17.17 -15.52
C ARG A 55 7.59 15.90 -15.83
N ASP A 56 8.12 15.02 -16.68
CA ASP A 56 7.41 13.82 -17.11
C ASP A 56 7.42 12.75 -16.02
N ALA A 57 8.51 12.64 -15.26
CA ALA A 57 8.56 11.80 -14.06
C ALA A 57 7.52 12.24 -13.01
N ALA A 58 7.32 13.55 -12.84
CA ALA A 58 6.27 14.08 -11.97
C ALA A 58 4.85 13.74 -12.48
N ILE A 59 4.62 13.75 -13.81
CA ILE A 59 3.34 13.32 -14.41
C ILE A 59 3.08 11.84 -14.10
N VAL A 60 4.09 10.98 -14.22
CA VAL A 60 3.99 9.55 -13.86
C VAL A 60 3.56 9.41 -12.39
N MET A 61 4.23 10.11 -11.48
CA MET A 61 3.89 10.05 -10.06
C MET A 61 2.47 10.58 -9.78
N LEU A 62 2.08 11.69 -10.42
CA LEU A 62 0.74 12.29 -10.32
C LEU A 62 -0.36 11.33 -10.80
N SER A 63 -0.13 10.62 -11.90
CA SER A 63 -1.09 9.64 -12.43
C SER A 63 -1.41 8.55 -11.40
N GLY A 64 -0.40 8.12 -10.64
CA GLY A 64 -0.55 7.20 -9.53
C GLY A 64 -1.45 7.75 -8.42
N GLN A 65 -1.20 8.99 -7.97
CA GLN A 65 -1.99 9.63 -6.90
C GLN A 65 -3.47 9.81 -7.28
N VAL A 66 -3.74 10.16 -8.53
CA VAL A 66 -5.11 10.26 -9.04
C VAL A 66 -5.80 8.89 -9.04
N ALA A 67 -5.08 7.86 -9.49
CA ALA A 67 -5.60 6.50 -9.51
C ALA A 67 -5.86 5.95 -8.08
N ASP A 68 -4.98 6.23 -7.12
CA ASP A 68 -5.15 5.90 -5.70
C ASP A 68 -6.42 6.51 -5.12
N GLY A 69 -6.63 7.83 -5.34
CA GLY A 69 -7.79 8.54 -4.82
C GLY A 69 -9.11 8.00 -5.37
N LEU A 70 -9.17 7.72 -6.68
CA LEU A 70 -10.34 7.11 -7.31
C LEU A 70 -10.59 5.69 -6.81
N MET A 71 -9.53 4.88 -6.77
CA MET A 71 -9.63 3.48 -6.38
C MET A 71 -9.99 3.33 -4.89
N THR A 72 -9.53 4.23 -4.02
CA THR A 72 -9.89 4.19 -2.59
C THR A 72 -11.39 4.30 -2.38
N ILE A 73 -12.06 5.21 -3.11
CA ILE A 73 -13.52 5.37 -3.07
C ILE A 73 -14.22 4.13 -3.61
N LEU A 74 -13.79 3.65 -4.78
CA LEU A 74 -14.38 2.49 -5.43
C LEU A 74 -14.20 1.22 -4.60
N ALA A 75 -13.01 1.00 -4.03
CA ALA A 75 -12.70 -0.14 -3.18
C ALA A 75 -13.58 -0.15 -1.94
N GLY A 76 -13.74 0.99 -1.26
CA GLY A 76 -14.60 1.10 -0.08
C GLY A 76 -16.05 0.72 -0.39
N GLU A 77 -16.61 1.31 -1.44
CA GLU A 77 -17.99 1.05 -1.87
C GLU A 77 -18.20 -0.41 -2.33
N MET A 78 -17.22 -1.00 -3.00
CA MET A 78 -17.29 -2.40 -3.45
C MET A 78 -17.11 -3.40 -2.30
N ILE A 79 -16.18 -3.15 -1.38
CA ILE A 79 -15.98 -3.98 -0.19
C ILE A 79 -17.23 -3.96 0.68
N ASP A 80 -17.85 -2.79 0.86
CA ASP A 80 -19.11 -2.65 1.60
C ASP A 80 -20.27 -3.42 0.95
N ARG A 81 -20.32 -3.50 -0.39
CA ARG A 81 -21.39 -4.20 -1.13
C ARG A 81 -21.18 -5.70 -1.23
N PHE A 82 -19.98 -6.12 -1.63
CA PHE A 82 -19.69 -7.51 -2.00
C PHE A 82 -19.04 -8.31 -0.88
N GLY A 83 -18.45 -7.62 0.11
CA GLY A 83 -17.65 -8.29 1.12
C GLY A 83 -16.38 -8.91 0.55
N HIS A 84 -15.75 -9.82 1.33
CA HIS A 84 -14.54 -10.56 0.98
C HIS A 84 -13.23 -9.74 1.05
N PHE A 85 -12.93 -9.21 2.23
CA PHE A 85 -11.71 -8.44 2.50
C PHE A 85 -10.42 -9.13 2.00
N LYS A 86 -10.28 -10.44 2.22
CA LYS A 86 -9.09 -11.18 1.78
C LYS A 86 -8.96 -11.29 0.27
N LEU A 87 -10.08 -11.40 -0.45
CA LEU A 87 -10.08 -11.47 -1.91
C LEU A 87 -9.63 -10.14 -2.53
N TRP A 88 -10.17 -9.03 -2.01
CA TRP A 88 -9.72 -7.69 -2.39
C TRP A 88 -8.25 -7.46 -2.05
N HIS A 89 -7.81 -7.93 -0.88
CA HIS A 89 -6.42 -7.83 -0.46
C HIS A 89 -5.47 -8.61 -1.37
N ILE A 90 -5.82 -9.85 -1.77
CA ILE A 90 -4.95 -10.67 -2.63
C ILE A 90 -4.91 -10.11 -4.05
N GLY A 91 -6.05 -9.66 -4.58
CA GLY A 91 -6.13 -9.03 -5.88
C GLY A 91 -5.26 -7.78 -5.95
N GLY A 92 -5.36 -6.91 -4.93
CA GLY A 92 -4.52 -5.72 -4.83
C GLY A 92 -3.03 -6.06 -4.68
N SER A 93 -2.69 -7.04 -3.84
CA SER A 93 -1.29 -7.46 -3.61
C SER A 93 -0.62 -8.05 -4.86
N ILE A 94 -1.35 -8.86 -5.63
CA ILE A 94 -0.87 -9.40 -6.91
C ILE A 94 -0.65 -8.25 -7.90
N LEU A 95 -1.60 -7.31 -7.97
CA LEU A 95 -1.50 -6.16 -8.85
C LEU A 95 -0.30 -5.29 -8.51
N VAL A 96 -0.04 -5.06 -7.22
CA VAL A 96 1.16 -4.37 -6.71
C VAL A 96 2.43 -5.11 -7.13
N GLY A 97 2.53 -6.42 -6.92
CA GLY A 97 3.73 -7.18 -7.27
C GLY A 97 4.07 -7.13 -8.77
N ILE A 98 3.07 -7.32 -9.63
CA ILE A 98 3.24 -7.32 -11.09
C ILE A 98 3.56 -5.91 -11.60
N SER A 99 2.80 -4.91 -11.18
CA SER A 99 2.99 -3.53 -11.65
C SER A 99 4.31 -2.96 -11.16
N PHE A 100 4.69 -3.17 -9.90
CA PHE A 100 5.95 -2.68 -9.34
C PHE A 100 7.15 -3.33 -10.04
N SER A 101 7.09 -4.63 -10.31
CA SER A 101 8.10 -5.32 -11.12
C SER A 101 8.21 -4.73 -12.53
N SER A 102 7.09 -4.30 -13.11
CA SER A 102 7.03 -3.72 -14.45
C SER A 102 7.55 -2.27 -14.50
N VAL A 103 7.31 -1.47 -13.45
CA VAL A 103 7.84 -0.09 -13.35
C VAL A 103 9.37 -0.11 -13.28
N PHE A 104 9.95 -0.98 -12.45
CA PHE A 104 11.42 -1.06 -12.31
C PHE A 104 12.08 -1.96 -13.36
N GLY A 105 11.34 -2.87 -13.99
CA GLY A 105 11.82 -3.76 -15.06
C GLY A 105 12.19 -3.07 -16.37
N GLY A 106 11.89 -1.77 -16.51
CA GLY A 106 12.14 -0.97 -17.70
C GLY A 106 10.87 -0.70 -18.51
N CYS A 107 11.01 -0.04 -19.67
CA CYS A 107 9.85 0.31 -20.49
C CYS A 107 9.33 -0.91 -21.28
N LEU A 108 8.45 -1.69 -20.66
CA LEU A 108 7.78 -2.83 -21.31
C LEU A 108 7.01 -2.39 -22.57
N LEU A 109 6.35 -1.23 -22.50
CA LEU A 109 5.56 -0.68 -23.61
C LEU A 109 6.44 -0.26 -24.80
N CYS A 110 7.66 0.23 -24.53
CA CYS A 110 8.65 0.57 -25.57
C CYS A 110 9.15 -0.71 -26.29
N THR A 111 9.30 -1.81 -25.53
CA THR A 111 9.71 -3.12 -26.09
C THR A 111 8.62 -3.73 -26.97
N VAL A 112 7.35 -3.60 -26.58
CA VAL A 112 6.20 -4.12 -27.35
C VAL A 112 5.91 -3.28 -28.60
N LEU A 113 6.06 -1.95 -28.51
CA LEU A 113 5.78 -1.04 -29.63
C LEU A 113 6.99 -0.76 -30.53
N GLY A 114 8.19 -1.24 -30.18
CA GLY A 114 9.42 -1.05 -30.96
C GLY A 114 9.79 0.43 -31.20
N THR A 115 9.29 1.35 -30.38
CA THR A 115 9.44 2.80 -30.55
C THR A 115 9.87 3.45 -29.24
N ASP A 116 11.11 3.97 -29.21
CA ASP A 116 11.68 4.69 -28.06
C ASP A 116 11.41 6.20 -28.15
N SER A 117 10.13 6.57 -28.16
CA SER A 117 9.73 7.98 -28.02
C SER A 117 9.54 8.34 -26.55
N TYR A 118 9.92 9.57 -26.19
CA TYR A 118 9.72 10.12 -24.83
C TYR A 118 8.27 10.01 -24.38
N LEU A 119 7.33 10.22 -25.31
CA LEU A 119 5.89 10.20 -25.05
C LEU A 119 5.38 8.77 -24.76
N VAL A 120 5.86 7.78 -25.52
CA VAL A 120 5.51 6.36 -25.30
C VAL A 120 6.02 5.89 -23.94
N ARG A 121 7.24 6.30 -23.58
CA ARG A 121 7.84 5.95 -22.29
C ARG A 121 7.08 6.57 -21.11
N THR A 122 6.70 7.84 -21.20
CA THR A 122 5.89 8.51 -20.18
C THR A 122 4.51 7.88 -20.04
N ILE A 123 3.84 7.54 -21.15
CA ILE A 123 2.54 6.84 -21.12
C ILE A 123 2.68 5.45 -20.50
N GLY A 124 3.69 4.68 -20.90
CA GLY A 124 3.95 3.34 -20.37
C GLY A 124 4.18 3.35 -18.87
N TYR A 125 5.07 4.23 -18.39
CA TYR A 125 5.30 4.37 -16.96
C TYR A 125 4.08 4.90 -16.21
N SER A 126 3.31 5.84 -16.79
CA SER A 126 2.07 6.35 -16.18
C SER A 126 0.99 5.27 -16.05
N PHE A 127 0.88 4.37 -17.03
CA PHE A 127 -0.06 3.25 -16.97
C PHE A 127 0.29 2.30 -15.82
N PHE A 128 1.54 1.83 -15.75
CA PHE A 128 1.96 0.92 -14.67
C PHE A 128 1.94 1.62 -13.29
N ALA A 129 2.24 2.92 -13.24
CA ALA A 129 2.08 3.76 -12.06
C ALA A 129 0.64 3.78 -11.56
N ALA A 130 -0.33 4.01 -12.45
CA ALA A 130 -1.74 4.00 -12.11
C ALA A 130 -2.19 2.61 -11.62
N VAL A 131 -1.79 1.54 -12.32
CA VAL A 131 -2.11 0.15 -11.93
C VAL A 131 -1.53 -0.21 -10.55
N PHE A 132 -0.30 0.21 -10.28
CA PHE A 132 0.34 0.03 -8.97
C PHE A 132 -0.47 0.70 -7.86
N ASN A 133 -0.86 1.96 -8.05
CA ASN A 133 -1.63 2.71 -7.06
C ASN A 133 -3.05 2.15 -6.89
N ILE A 134 -3.68 1.64 -7.94
CA ILE A 134 -4.95 0.90 -7.85
C ILE A 134 -4.78 -0.32 -6.94
N GLY A 135 -3.74 -1.13 -7.16
CA GLY A 135 -3.48 -2.31 -6.35
C GLY A 135 -3.17 -1.96 -4.89
N TRP A 136 -2.39 -0.90 -4.70
CA TRP A 136 -2.02 -0.40 -3.38
C TRP A 136 -3.26 0.07 -2.61
N ALA A 137 -4.12 0.89 -3.23
CA ALA A 137 -5.36 1.38 -2.65
C ALA A 137 -6.31 0.24 -2.26
N ALA A 138 -6.51 -0.74 -3.16
CA ALA A 138 -7.37 -1.90 -2.92
C ALA A 138 -6.88 -2.73 -1.73
N THR A 139 -5.56 -2.95 -1.62
CA THR A 139 -4.94 -3.65 -0.49
C THR A 139 -5.08 -2.87 0.82
N GLN A 140 -4.89 -1.54 0.78
CA GLN A 140 -5.03 -0.70 1.97
C GLN A 140 -6.46 -0.66 2.50
N VAL A 141 -7.44 -0.37 1.65
CA VAL A 141 -8.83 -0.24 2.08
C VAL A 141 -9.34 -1.59 2.61
N SER A 142 -9.01 -2.69 1.96
CA SER A 142 -9.39 -4.03 2.41
C SER A 142 -8.72 -4.44 3.72
N HIS A 143 -7.44 -4.12 3.93
CA HIS A 143 -6.75 -4.39 5.19
C HIS A 143 -7.35 -3.57 6.34
N MET A 144 -7.44 -2.25 6.19
CA MET A 144 -7.91 -1.35 7.26
C MET A 144 -9.36 -1.61 7.67
N SER A 145 -10.23 -1.93 6.72
CA SER A 145 -11.63 -2.22 7.00
C SER A 145 -11.80 -3.55 7.75
N MET A 146 -10.89 -4.52 7.53
CA MET A 146 -10.92 -5.83 8.16
C MET A 146 -10.80 -5.77 9.70
N VAL A 147 -10.04 -4.81 10.27
CA VAL A 147 -9.87 -4.66 11.74
C VAL A 147 -11.20 -4.59 12.47
N ASN A 148 -12.14 -3.84 11.91
CA ASN A 148 -13.44 -3.59 12.54
C ASN A 148 -14.32 -4.85 12.56
N CYS A 149 -14.05 -5.81 11.67
CA CYS A 149 -14.76 -7.08 11.59
C CYS A 149 -14.04 -8.22 12.34
N MET A 150 -12.76 -8.06 12.69
CA MET A 150 -11.98 -9.10 13.39
C MET A 150 -12.20 -9.12 14.90
N THR A 151 -12.56 -8.00 15.52
CA THR A 151 -12.76 -7.91 16.96
C THR A 151 -13.72 -6.78 17.32
N LEU A 152 -14.65 -7.05 18.23
CA LEU A 152 -15.53 -6.03 18.81
C LEU A 152 -14.85 -5.28 19.98
N ASN A 153 -13.81 -5.88 20.57
CA ASN A 153 -13.04 -5.30 21.67
C ASN A 153 -12.16 -4.12 21.19
N SER A 154 -12.34 -2.95 21.79
CA SER A 154 -11.60 -1.72 21.48
C SER A 154 -10.09 -1.85 21.74
N THR A 155 -9.69 -2.48 22.85
CA THR A 155 -8.28 -2.69 23.20
C THR A 155 -7.59 -3.58 22.16
N SER A 156 -8.26 -4.63 21.68
CA SER A 156 -7.72 -5.50 20.63
C SER A 156 -7.60 -4.76 19.28
N ARG A 157 -8.56 -3.89 18.93
CA ARG A 157 -8.45 -3.03 17.74
C ARG A 157 -7.26 -2.07 17.82
N VAL A 158 -7.04 -1.46 18.99
CA VAL A 158 -5.88 -0.59 19.23
C VAL A 158 -4.58 -1.39 19.10
N ALA A 159 -4.52 -2.61 19.64
CA ALA A 159 -3.36 -3.47 19.52
C ALA A 159 -3.06 -3.88 18.05
N LEU A 160 -4.10 -4.21 17.26
CA LEU A 160 -3.98 -4.49 15.82
C LEU A 160 -3.44 -3.28 15.05
N ALA A 161 -4.00 -2.09 15.32
CA ALA A 161 -3.57 -0.84 14.68
C ALA A 161 -2.13 -0.46 15.08
N SER A 162 -1.77 -0.61 16.35
CA SER A 162 -0.42 -0.35 16.85
C SER A 162 0.59 -1.32 16.24
N CYS A 163 0.26 -2.61 16.18
CA CYS A 163 1.11 -3.63 15.57
C CYS A 163 1.35 -3.36 14.08
N ARG A 164 0.29 -3.00 13.33
CA ARG A 164 0.41 -2.56 11.94
C ARG A 164 1.35 -1.37 11.80
N ASN A 165 1.18 -0.33 12.60
CA ASN A 165 2.04 0.86 12.57
C ASN A 165 3.51 0.51 12.87
N ALA A 166 3.76 -0.40 13.80
CA ALA A 166 5.11 -0.88 14.08
C ALA A 166 5.71 -1.59 12.86
N PHE A 167 4.95 -2.46 12.19
CA PHE A 167 5.40 -3.10 10.95
C PHE A 167 5.58 -2.11 9.80
N THR A 168 4.79 -1.04 9.71
CA THR A 168 5.04 0.05 8.76
C THR A 168 6.39 0.73 9.02
N MET A 169 6.79 0.93 10.28
CA MET A 169 8.13 1.46 10.60
C MET A 169 9.23 0.47 10.19
N VAL A 170 9.02 -0.81 10.47
CA VAL A 170 9.94 -1.90 10.06
C VAL A 170 10.07 -1.96 8.54
N ALA A 171 8.97 -1.79 7.79
CA ALA A 171 8.96 -1.74 6.33
C ALA A 171 9.84 -0.61 5.79
N ASN A 172 9.62 0.60 6.30
CA ASN A 172 10.36 1.80 5.87
C ASN A 172 11.87 1.67 6.15
N LEU A 173 12.24 1.20 7.36
CA LEU A 173 13.65 0.95 7.71
C LEU A 173 14.24 -0.23 6.94
N GLY A 174 13.44 -1.28 6.74
CA GLY A 174 13.82 -2.49 6.03
C GLY A 174 14.19 -2.22 4.58
N LEU A 175 13.51 -1.28 3.91
CA LEU A 175 13.90 -0.85 2.57
C LEU A 175 15.32 -0.28 2.53
N TYR A 176 15.69 0.58 3.47
CA TYR A 176 17.04 1.15 3.52
C TYR A 176 18.10 0.08 3.83
N ALA A 177 17.77 -0.90 4.67
CA ALA A 177 18.64 -2.05 4.92
C ALA A 177 18.83 -2.89 3.64
N ILE A 178 17.76 -3.17 2.89
CA ILE A 178 17.82 -3.86 1.59
C ILE A 178 18.67 -3.07 0.61
N ALA A 179 18.45 -1.76 0.51
CA ALA A 179 19.21 -0.88 -0.38
C ALA A 179 20.71 -0.90 -0.05
N LEU A 180 21.08 -0.80 1.24
CA LEU A 180 22.46 -0.86 1.69
C LEU A 180 23.12 -2.20 1.32
N VAL A 181 22.44 -3.31 1.53
CA VAL A 181 22.94 -4.64 1.14
C VAL A 181 23.12 -4.74 -0.37
N VAL A 182 22.17 -4.27 -1.18
CA VAL A 182 22.27 -4.30 -2.64
C VAL A 182 23.44 -3.42 -3.12
N PHE A 183 23.61 -2.22 -2.56
CA PHE A 183 24.73 -1.35 -2.89
C PHE A 183 26.09 -1.92 -2.48
N ALA A 184 26.15 -2.70 -1.40
CA ALA A 184 27.38 -3.38 -0.98
C ALA A 184 27.73 -4.56 -1.90
N LEU A 185 26.73 -5.30 -2.41
CA LEU A 185 26.93 -6.49 -3.24
C LEU A 185 27.12 -6.17 -4.73
N VAL A 186 26.48 -5.11 -5.23
CA VAL A 186 26.52 -4.72 -6.64
C VAL A 186 27.38 -3.47 -6.78
N SER A 187 28.63 -3.62 -7.22
CA SER A 187 29.50 -2.47 -7.50
C SER A 187 29.09 -1.78 -8.80
N ALA A 188 28.59 -0.54 -8.72
CA ALA A 188 28.28 0.25 -9.91
C ALA A 188 29.51 0.99 -10.44
N LYS A 189 29.86 0.74 -11.71
CA LYS A 189 30.92 1.48 -12.43
C LYS A 189 30.36 2.29 -13.60
N ALA A 190 29.18 1.93 -14.10
CA ALA A 190 28.46 2.61 -15.17
C ALA A 190 27.00 2.93 -14.79
N CYS A 191 26.35 3.85 -15.53
CA CYS A 191 24.94 4.21 -15.33
C CYS A 191 23.98 3.00 -15.48
N SER A 192 24.30 2.04 -16.36
CA SER A 192 23.56 0.78 -16.47
C SER A 192 23.54 -0.04 -15.17
N ASP A 193 24.63 0.03 -14.39
CA ASP A 193 24.76 -0.72 -13.14
C ASP A 193 23.90 -0.10 -12.03
N ILE A 194 23.71 1.23 -12.08
CA ILE A 194 22.84 1.97 -11.16
C ILE A 194 21.38 1.54 -11.37
N VAL A 195 20.92 1.46 -12.62
CA VAL A 195 19.57 0.98 -12.94
C VAL A 195 19.39 -0.47 -12.48
N LEU A 196 20.42 -1.31 -12.61
CA LEU A 196 20.40 -2.69 -12.14
C LEU A 196 20.33 -2.78 -10.61
N GLN A 197 21.02 -1.92 -9.87
CA GLN A 197 20.91 -1.83 -8.41
C GLN A 197 19.46 -1.54 -7.99
N TYR A 198 18.82 -0.53 -8.57
CA TYR A 198 17.42 -0.20 -8.24
C TYR A 198 16.45 -1.33 -8.58
N ARG A 199 16.69 -2.07 -9.66
CA ARG A 199 15.91 -3.29 -10.00
C ARG A 199 16.02 -4.36 -8.93
N TRP A 200 17.24 -4.64 -8.47
CA TRP A 200 17.45 -5.61 -7.39
C TRP A 200 16.80 -5.18 -6.08
N ILE A 201 16.87 -3.90 -5.73
CA ILE A 201 16.15 -3.36 -4.56
C ILE A 201 14.66 -3.65 -4.69
N ALA A 202 14.05 -3.30 -5.83
CA ALA A 202 12.63 -3.51 -6.06
C ALA A 202 12.23 -5.01 -5.98
N TYR A 203 12.99 -5.90 -6.62
CA TYR A 203 12.69 -7.33 -6.64
C TYR A 203 12.86 -8.00 -5.28
N VAL A 204 13.93 -7.67 -4.54
CA VAL A 204 14.15 -8.16 -3.18
C VAL A 204 13.05 -7.65 -2.24
N SER A 205 12.66 -6.37 -2.37
CA SER A 205 11.57 -5.77 -1.61
C SER A 205 10.22 -6.47 -1.85
N ILE A 206 9.88 -6.78 -3.12
CA ILE A 206 8.67 -7.56 -3.43
C ILE A 206 8.77 -8.94 -2.80
N PHE A 207 9.90 -9.64 -2.98
CA PHE A 207 10.09 -10.99 -2.45
C PHE A 207 9.89 -11.05 -0.93
N VAL A 208 10.54 -10.15 -0.19
CA VAL A 208 10.38 -10.02 1.26
C VAL A 208 8.92 -9.73 1.62
N GLY A 209 8.28 -8.77 0.93
CA GLY A 209 6.88 -8.45 1.14
C GLY A 209 5.93 -9.64 0.88
N CYS A 210 6.18 -10.43 -0.16
CA CYS A 210 5.42 -11.64 -0.46
C CYS A 210 5.56 -12.71 0.64
N CYS A 211 6.74 -12.89 1.23
CA CYS A 211 6.91 -13.78 2.38
C CYS A 211 6.00 -13.39 3.56
N PHE A 212 5.91 -12.09 3.87
CA PHE A 212 5.02 -11.60 4.92
C PHE A 212 3.54 -11.74 4.56
N LEU A 213 3.17 -11.60 3.28
CA LEU A 213 1.81 -11.88 2.82
C LEU A 213 1.42 -13.35 3.06
N VAL A 214 2.31 -14.30 2.79
CA VAL A 214 2.05 -15.72 3.07
C VAL A 214 1.76 -15.94 4.56
N VAL A 215 2.52 -15.30 5.45
CA VAL A 215 2.27 -15.34 6.90
C VAL A 215 0.91 -14.74 7.26
N PHE A 216 0.52 -13.63 6.63
CA PHE A 216 -0.80 -13.03 6.82
C PHE A 216 -1.92 -13.98 6.38
N TYR A 217 -1.83 -14.58 5.19
CA TYR A 217 -2.86 -15.48 4.69
C TYR A 217 -2.99 -16.76 5.50
N ALA A 218 -1.86 -17.33 5.94
CA ALA A 218 -1.83 -18.51 6.78
C ALA A 218 -2.32 -18.25 8.22
N GLY A 219 -1.99 -17.07 8.77
CA GLY A 219 -2.26 -16.77 10.18
C GLY A 219 -3.60 -16.07 10.46
N THR A 220 -4.21 -15.44 9.46
CA THR A 220 -5.54 -14.82 9.62
C THR A 220 -6.64 -15.81 9.20
N LYS A 221 -7.75 -15.89 9.94
CA LYS A 221 -8.98 -16.51 9.43
C LYS A 221 -9.79 -15.45 8.70
N GLU A 222 -10.50 -15.83 7.64
CA GLU A 222 -11.37 -14.88 6.93
C GLU A 222 -12.52 -14.47 7.85
N PRO A 223 -12.67 -13.18 8.19
CA PRO A 223 -13.85 -12.72 8.89
C PRO A 223 -15.01 -12.74 7.91
N THR A 224 -15.81 -13.81 7.94
CA THR A 224 -17.05 -13.89 7.16
C THR A 224 -17.97 -12.80 7.66
N LEU A 225 -18.37 -11.87 6.78
CA LEU A 225 -19.40 -10.85 7.07
C LEU A 225 -20.75 -11.43 7.53
N GLN A 226 -20.90 -12.76 7.47
CA GLN A 226 -22.06 -13.52 7.92
C GLN A 226 -22.03 -13.85 9.43
N SER A 227 -20.90 -13.78 10.12
CA SER A 227 -20.82 -14.15 11.55
C SER A 227 -21.20 -13.02 12.53
N GLY A 228 -21.67 -11.88 12.01
CA GLY A 228 -22.19 -10.80 12.82
C GLY A 228 -23.42 -10.21 12.15
N SER A 229 -24.60 -10.66 12.58
CA SER A 229 -25.89 -9.98 12.34
C SER A 229 -25.88 -8.48 12.72
N ASP A 230 -24.83 -7.99 13.39
CA ASP A 230 -24.59 -6.59 13.71
C ASP A 230 -23.76 -5.79 12.68
N CYS A 231 -22.95 -6.43 11.83
CA CYS A 231 -22.19 -5.69 10.80
C CYS A 231 -23.09 -5.18 9.66
N LYS A 232 -24.25 -5.84 9.44
CA LYS A 232 -25.32 -5.35 8.55
C LYS A 232 -26.21 -4.28 9.19
N LYS A 233 -26.20 -4.12 10.52
CA LYS A 233 -27.10 -3.21 11.25
C LYS A 233 -26.53 -1.81 11.49
N SER A 234 -25.26 -1.56 11.19
CA SER A 234 -24.77 -0.17 11.11
C SER A 234 -25.43 0.45 9.88
N ALA A 235 -26.58 1.10 10.09
CA ALA A 235 -27.39 1.73 9.06
C ALA A 235 -26.46 2.52 8.13
N ARG A 236 -26.41 2.10 6.86
CA ARG A 236 -25.54 2.69 5.85
C ARG A 236 -25.76 4.20 5.84
N ILE A 237 -24.82 4.94 6.42
CA ILE A 237 -24.96 6.38 6.56
C ILE A 237 -24.91 6.96 5.14
N SER A 238 -25.98 7.65 4.75
CA SER A 238 -26.04 8.26 3.42
C SER A 238 -24.86 9.22 3.21
N TRP A 239 -24.24 9.16 2.03
CA TRP A 239 -23.17 10.07 1.61
C TRP A 239 -23.53 11.54 1.88
N GLY A 240 -24.79 11.92 1.64
CA GLY A 240 -25.28 13.27 1.87
C GLY A 240 -25.27 13.73 3.33
N TYR A 241 -25.20 12.80 4.29
CA TYR A 241 -25.03 13.13 5.71
C TYR A 241 -23.59 13.60 6.01
N TRP A 242 -22.60 12.89 5.47
CA TRP A 242 -21.18 13.21 5.68
C TRP A 242 -20.81 14.57 5.10
N PHE A 243 -21.30 14.90 3.91
CA PHE A 243 -21.06 16.20 3.28
C PHE A 243 -21.66 17.40 4.05
N LYS A 244 -22.59 17.16 4.99
CA LYS A 244 -23.17 18.21 5.83
C LYS A 244 -22.41 18.46 7.14
N LYS A 245 -21.46 17.60 7.51
CA LYS A 245 -20.75 17.69 8.79
C LYS A 245 -19.47 18.50 8.65
N ALA A 246 -19.39 19.66 9.32
CA ALA A 246 -18.17 20.48 9.34
C ALA A 246 -16.94 19.73 9.87
N LEU A 247 -17.12 18.87 10.88
CA LEU A 247 -16.05 18.06 11.47
C LEU A 247 -15.40 17.10 10.45
N TYR A 248 -16.16 16.63 9.46
CA TYR A 248 -15.62 15.78 8.39
C TYR A 248 -14.54 16.53 7.59
N TYR A 249 -14.82 17.78 7.21
CA TYR A 249 -13.87 18.61 6.46
C TYR A 249 -12.64 19.00 7.29
N GLN A 250 -12.81 19.26 8.60
CA GLN A 250 -11.69 19.59 9.49
C GLN A 250 -10.72 18.41 9.62
N VAL A 251 -11.23 17.20 9.85
CA VAL A 251 -10.41 15.98 9.95
C VAL A 251 -9.76 15.65 8.60
N ALA A 252 -10.50 15.79 7.50
CA ALA A 252 -9.97 15.56 6.16
C ALA A 252 -8.82 16.52 5.83
N LEU A 253 -8.96 17.81 6.17
CA LEU A 253 -7.90 18.80 5.94
C LEU A 253 -6.65 18.49 6.77
N LEU A 254 -6.80 18.21 8.07
CA LEU A 254 -5.68 17.84 8.93
C LEU A 254 -4.97 16.58 8.45
N TYR A 255 -5.73 15.56 8.03
CA TYR A 255 -5.18 14.32 7.48
C TYR A 255 -4.43 14.57 6.17
N MET A 256 -4.99 15.38 5.26
CA MET A 256 -4.33 15.73 4.00
C MET A 256 -3.02 16.48 4.23
N LEU A 257 -3.00 17.46 5.13
CA LEU A 257 -1.79 18.20 5.48
C LEU A 257 -0.73 17.30 6.11
N ALA A 258 -1.12 16.43 7.04
CA ALA A 258 -0.21 15.48 7.66
C ALA A 258 0.41 14.53 6.62
N ARG A 259 -0.42 13.95 5.73
CA ARG A 259 0.04 13.06 4.66
C ARG A 259 0.94 13.76 3.66
N LEU A 260 0.64 15.03 3.33
CA LEU A 260 1.49 15.83 2.45
C LEU A 260 2.87 16.03 3.07
N ILE A 261 2.94 16.43 4.34
CA ILE A 261 4.21 16.62 5.06
C ILE A 261 5.02 15.32 5.09
N THR A 262 4.40 14.18 5.39
CA THR A 262 5.11 12.90 5.42
C THR A 262 5.64 12.49 4.06
N ASN A 263 4.86 12.67 3.00
CA ASN A 263 5.27 12.27 1.65
C ASN A 263 6.41 13.17 1.14
N VAL A 264 6.33 14.49 1.37
CA VAL A 264 7.41 15.43 1.02
C VAL A 264 8.69 15.09 1.79
N SER A 265 8.57 14.84 3.09
CA SER A 265 9.74 14.46 3.91
C SER A 265 10.42 13.18 3.42
N GLN A 266 9.66 12.18 2.95
CA GLN A 266 10.21 10.94 2.40
C GLN A 266 10.96 11.16 1.08
N VAL A 267 10.48 12.07 0.24
CA VAL A 267 11.14 12.45 -1.02
C VAL A 267 12.44 13.20 -0.72
N ASP A 268 12.45 14.07 0.29
CA ASP A 268 13.61 14.90 0.66
C ASP A 268 14.71 14.15 1.43
N ILE A 269 14.42 12.97 1.98
CA ILE A 269 15.39 12.16 2.75
C ILE A 269 16.52 11.60 1.88
N VAL A 270 16.38 11.57 0.55
CA VAL A 270 17.50 11.17 -0.32
C VAL A 270 18.61 12.21 -0.21
N PRO A 271 19.82 11.84 0.26
CA PRO A 271 20.95 12.76 0.26
C PRO A 271 21.22 13.16 -1.17
N THR A 272 21.24 14.47 -1.43
CA THR A 272 21.65 15.09 -2.69
C THR A 272 23.15 14.82 -2.94
N GLN A 273 23.51 13.58 -3.27
CA GLN A 273 24.89 13.22 -3.63
C GLN A 273 25.27 13.61 -5.07
N ASN A 274 24.29 13.88 -5.95
CA ASN A 274 24.55 14.11 -7.38
C ASN A 274 24.45 15.56 -7.87
N ARG A 275 24.61 16.57 -6.99
CA ARG A 275 24.72 17.99 -7.43
C ARG A 275 26.18 18.46 -7.60
N LYS A 276 27.11 17.55 -7.93
CA LYS A 276 28.53 17.88 -8.22
C LYS A 276 28.97 17.64 -9.68
N TYR A 277 28.06 17.29 -10.59
CA TYR A 277 28.36 17.21 -12.02
C TYR A 277 27.27 17.92 -12.82
N SER A 278 27.24 19.26 -12.72
CA SER A 278 26.66 20.12 -13.73
C SER A 278 27.41 21.44 -13.79
#